data_AF-A0A2D7TMA9-F1
#
_entry.id   AF-A0A2D7TMA9-F1
#
_cell.length_a   1.000
_cell.length_b   1.000
_cell.length_c   1.000
_cell.angle_alpha   90.00
_cell.angle_beta   90.00
_cell.angle_gamma   90.00
#
_symmetry.space_group_name_H-M   'P 1'
#
loop_
_entity.id
_entity.type
_entity.pdbx_description
1 polymer ?
#
loop_
_entity_poly.entity_id
_entity_poly.type
_entity_poly.pdbx_seq_one_letter_code
_entity_poly.pdbx_strand_id
1 'polypeptide(L)' 'GSNKKPDPARKVAAKIQKKIQEAGVILRALPGDSLGFCPPLIIERSQIHEMFDKIDNVLSSVEFQKL' A
#
# COMPACT_ATOMS: atom_id res chain seq x y z
N GLY A 1 -10.03 1.92 19.75
CA GLY A 1 -10.08 2.34 18.33
C GLY A 1 -10.56 1.17 17.52
N SER A 2 -11.64 1.34 16.74
CA SER A 2 -12.24 0.22 16.00
C SER A 2 -11.36 -0.16 14.80
N ASN A 3 -10.71 -1.33 14.87
CA ASN A 3 -10.10 -1.99 13.71
C ASN A 3 -11.18 -2.52 12.75
N LYS A 4 -12.02 -1.61 12.24
CA LYS A 4 -13.07 -1.95 11.28
C LYS A 4 -12.42 -2.04 9.91
N LYS A 5 -12.36 -3.25 9.37
CA LYS A 5 -11.83 -3.48 8.02
C LYS A 5 -12.67 -2.68 7.00
N PRO A 6 -12.05 -2.06 5.99
CA PRO A 6 -12.78 -1.47 4.88
C PRO A 6 -13.71 -2.51 4.25
N ASP A 7 -14.88 -2.07 3.78
CA ASP A 7 -15.75 -2.93 2.99
C ASP A 7 -14.99 -3.36 1.71
N PRO A 8 -14.76 -4.67 1.50
CA PRO A 8 -14.04 -5.16 0.33
C PRO A 8 -14.63 -4.73 -1.00
N ALA A 9 -15.94 -4.40 -1.05
CA ALA A 9 -16.59 -3.87 -2.25
C ALA A 9 -16.01 -2.52 -2.71
N ARG A 10 -15.41 -1.74 -1.78
CA ARG A 10 -14.80 -0.44 -2.08
C ARG A 10 -13.46 -0.54 -2.82
N LYS A 11 -12.80 -1.71 -2.78
CA LYS A 11 -11.51 -2.00 -3.44
C LYS A 11 -10.44 -0.96 -3.11
N VAL A 12 -10.34 -0.57 -1.83
CA VAL A 12 -9.43 0.48 -1.36
C VAL A 12 -7.97 0.10 -1.63
N ALA A 13 -7.60 -1.16 -1.35
CA ALA A 13 -6.25 -1.66 -1.59
C ALA A 13 -5.86 -1.60 -3.07
N ALA A 14 -6.76 -1.93 -4.00
CA ALA A 14 -6.46 -1.85 -5.44
C ALA A 14 -6.23 -0.40 -5.90
N LYS A 15 -7.00 0.56 -5.37
CA LYS A 15 -6.84 1.98 -5.69
C LYS A 15 -5.53 2.56 -5.13
N ILE A 16 -5.20 2.18 -3.90
CA ILE A 16 -3.95 2.59 -3.24
C ILE A 16 -2.74 1.93 -3.93
N GLN A 17 -2.84 0.66 -4.32
CA GLN A 17 -1.79 -0.07 -5.03
C GLN A 17 -1.33 0.70 -6.27
N LYS A 18 -2.26 1.23 -7.06
CA LYS A 18 -1.93 2.04 -8.25
C LYS A 18 -1.11 3.29 -7.88
N LYS A 19 -1.49 4.00 -6.83
CA LYS A 19 -0.77 5.20 -6.37
C LYS A 19 0.62 4.87 -5.83
N ILE A 20 0.74 3.76 -5.09
CA ILE A 20 2.04 3.26 -4.60
C ILE A 20 2.95 2.88 -5.77
N GLN A 21 2.38 2.27 -6.82
CA GLN A 21 3.10 1.94 -8.05
C GLN A 21 3.59 3.20 -8.79
N GLU A 22 2.77 4.25 -8.86
CA GLU A 22 3.18 5.56 -9.41
C GLU A 22 4.33 6.20 -8.61
N ALA A 23 4.42 5.93 -7.31
CA ALA A 23 5.55 6.33 -6.45
C ALA A 23 6.80 5.42 -6.58
N GLY A 24 6.78 4.43 -7.48
CA GLY A 24 7.92 3.57 -7.77
C GLY A 24 8.04 2.33 -6.88
N VAL A 25 7.00 1.95 -6.15
CA VAL A 25 6.96 0.70 -5.37
C VAL A 25 5.90 -0.23 -5.92
N ILE A 26 6.28 -1.45 -6.30
CA ILE A 26 5.35 -2.43 -6.85
C ILE A 26 4.85 -3.34 -5.72
N LEU A 27 3.55 -3.25 -5.42
CA LEU A 27 2.85 -4.14 -4.50
C LEU A 27 1.71 -4.86 -5.19
N ARG A 28 1.29 -6.00 -4.62
CA ARG A 28 0.16 -6.78 -5.12
C ARG A 28 -1.07 -6.58 -4.22
N ALA A 29 -2.20 -6.20 -4.81
CA ALA A 29 -3.49 -6.30 -4.15
C ALA A 29 -3.89 -7.77 -3.97
N LEU A 30 -4.33 -8.13 -2.77
CA LEU A 30 -4.70 -9.48 -2.37
C LEU A 30 -6.21 -9.55 -2.09
N PRO A 31 -6.79 -10.77 -2.04
CA PRO A 31 -8.17 -10.96 -1.61
C PRO A 31 -8.45 -10.33 -0.24
N GLY A 32 -9.67 -9.81 -0.05
CA GLY A 32 -10.07 -9.19 1.21
C GLY A 32 -9.55 -7.77 1.44
N ASP A 33 -9.24 -7.04 0.36
CA ASP A 33 -8.84 -5.62 0.37
C ASP A 33 -7.55 -5.36 1.16
N SER A 34 -6.49 -6.11 0.83
CA SER A 34 -5.18 -6.04 1.47
C SER A 34 -4.04 -5.92 0.45
N LEU A 35 -2.85 -5.49 0.89
CA LEU A 35 -1.64 -5.37 0.08
C LEU A 35 -0.57 -6.36 0.57
N GLY A 36 0.04 -7.08 -0.36
CA GLY A 36 1.15 -7.99 -0.08
C GLY A 36 2.50 -7.33 -0.30
N PHE A 37 3.37 -7.44 0.70
CA PHE A 37 4.78 -7.04 0.65
C PHE A 37 5.62 -8.26 0.34
N CYS A 38 6.37 -8.23 -0.77
CA CYS A 38 7.19 -9.36 -1.23
C CYS A 38 8.48 -8.85 -1.90
N PRO A 39 9.37 -8.17 -1.15
CA PRO A 39 10.63 -7.72 -1.72
C PRO A 39 11.56 -8.89 -2.05
N PRO A 40 12.55 -8.70 -2.95
CA PRO A 40 13.60 -9.70 -3.20
C PRO A 40 14.41 -9.99 -1.93
N LEU A 41 14.95 -11.21 -1.80
CA LEU A 41 15.78 -11.60 -0.64
C LEU A 41 17.11 -10.84 -0.53
N ILE A 42 17.55 -10.23 -1.64
CA ILE A 42 18.75 -9.40 -1.72
C ILE A 42 18.52 -7.94 -1.28
N ILE A 43 17.33 -7.60 -0.78
CA ILE A 43 17.00 -6.23 -0.38
C ILE A 43 17.84 -5.77 0.82
N GLU A 44 18.37 -4.56 0.73
CA GLU A 44 19.14 -3.93 1.80
C GLU A 44 18.24 -3.17 2.78
N ARG A 45 18.72 -2.96 4.01
CA ARG A 45 17.98 -2.20 5.04
C ARG A 45 17.59 -0.79 4.57
N SER A 46 18.46 -0.10 3.84
CA SER A 46 18.18 1.23 3.29
C SER A 46 17.05 1.20 2.26
N GLN A 47 16.98 0.16 1.43
CA GLN A 47 15.91 -0.02 0.45
C GLN A 47 14.57 -0.36 1.11
N ILE A 48 14.58 -1.06 2.25
CA ILE A 48 13.38 -1.27 3.07
C ILE A 48 12.86 0.09 3.57
N HIS A 49 13.73 0.94 4.10
CA HIS A 49 13.34 2.28 4.54
C HIS A 49 12.77 3.10 3.38
N GLU A 50 13.46 3.14 2.24
CA GLU A 50 12.98 3.86 1.04
C GLU A 50 11.60 3.37 0.58
N MET A 51 11.38 2.05 0.59
CA MET A 51 10.09 1.45 0.23
C MET A 51 8.97 1.93 1.18
N PHE A 52 9.20 1.91 2.49
CA PHE A 52 8.20 2.35 3.47
C PHE A 52 7.99 3.86 3.44
N ASP A 53 9.05 4.66 3.27
CA ASP A 53 8.94 6.12 3.15
C ASP A 53 8.07 6.51 1.95
N LYS A 54 8.26 5.85 0.80
CA LYS A 54 7.41 6.06 -0.39
C LYS A 54 5.95 5.69 -0.14
N ILE A 55 5.70 4.58 0.55
CA ILE A 55 4.35 4.14 0.89
C ILE A 55 3.69 5.12 1.86
N ASP A 56 4.38 5.53 2.92
CA ASP A 56 3.86 6.44 3.93
C ASP A 56 3.53 7.82 3.34
N ASN A 57 4.35 8.32 2.42
CA ASN A 57 4.06 9.54 1.67
C ASN A 57 2.76 9.41 0.86
N VAL A 58 2.57 8.29 0.16
CA VAL A 58 1.32 8.03 -0.58
C VAL A 58 0.14 7.95 0.37
N LEU A 59 0.22 7.16 1.44
CA LEU A 59 -0.89 6.98 2.38
C LEU A 59 -1.27 8.30 3.08
N SER A 60 -0.29 9.14 3.39
CA SER A 60 -0.51 10.47 3.99
C SER A 60 -1.20 11.44 3.01
N SER A 61 -0.98 11.28 1.70
CA SER A 61 -1.62 12.09 0.66
C SER A 61 -3.04 11.63 0.28
N VAL A 62 -3.43 10.43 0.70
CA VAL A 62 -4.67 9.78 0.26
C VAL A 62 -5.82 10.11 1.21
N GLU A 63 -6.88 10.69 0.65
CA GLU A 63 -8.15 10.82 1.35
C GLU A 63 -8.97 9.52 1.22
N PHE A 64 -8.87 8.63 2.20
CA PHE A 64 -9.55 7.31 2.19
C PHE A 64 -11.08 7.38 2.05
N GLN A 65 -11.71 8.50 2.38
CA GLN A 65 -13.16 8.69 2.20
C GLN A 65 -13.55 8.91 0.73
N LYS A 66 -12.61 9.37 -0.10
CA LYS A 66 -12.80 9.64 -1.53
C LYS A 66 -12.33 8.49 -2.42
N LEU A 67 -11.85 7.40 -1.81
CA LEU A 67 -11.50 6.15 -2.49
C LEU A 67 -12.71 5.25 -2.65
#